data_AF-A0A958UB20-F1
#
_entry.id   AF-A0A958UB20-F1
#
_cell.length_a   1.000
_cell.length_b   1.000
_cell.length_c   1.000
_cell.angle_alpha   90.00
_cell.angle_beta   90.00
_cell.angle_gamma   90.00
#
_symmetry.space_group_name_H-M   'P 1'
#
loop_
_entity.id
_entity.type
_entity.pdbx_description
1 polymer ?
#
loop_
_entity_poly.entity_id
_entity_poly.type
_entity_poly.pdbx_seq_one_letter_code
_entity_poly.pdbx_strand_id
1 'polypeptide(L)'
;MTFKQFRNHKIVKFVSNRYVLILLVFIVWMFFADENSYLLHRELDNEINELEDVNEYYRRETKADKKKIKDLQNPDSLERFAREEYKMKRKDEDIYIIEFDSTKNN
;
A
#
# COMPACT_ATOMS: atom_id res chain seq x y z
N MET A 1 -52.77 -12.38 17.62
CA MET A 1 -52.31 -13.75 17.30
C MET A 1 -51.35 -14.21 18.39
N THR A 2 -51.56 -15.40 18.94
CA THR A 2 -51.05 -15.84 20.24
C THR A 2 -49.67 -16.50 20.14
N PHE A 3 -48.69 -16.01 20.91
CA PHE A 3 -47.31 -16.57 21.06
C PHE A 3 -47.25 -18.09 21.36
N LYS A 4 -48.37 -18.68 21.80
CA LYS A 4 -48.50 -20.12 22.08
C LYS A 4 -48.36 -21.01 20.84
N GLN A 5 -48.73 -20.53 19.65
CA GLN A 5 -48.67 -21.35 18.42
C GLN A 5 -47.24 -21.52 17.90
N PHE A 6 -46.35 -20.56 18.15
CA PHE A 6 -44.95 -20.63 17.71
C PHE A 6 -44.14 -21.69 18.46
N ARG A 7 -44.51 -21.98 19.72
CA ARG A 7 -43.80 -22.90 20.61
C ARG A 7 -43.90 -24.39 20.20
N ASN A 8 -44.79 -24.74 19.27
CA ASN A 8 -45.03 -26.12 18.84
C ASN A 8 -44.26 -26.56 17.58
N HIS A 9 -43.48 -25.68 16.96
CA HIS A 9 -42.60 -26.08 15.86
C HIS A 9 -41.36 -26.82 16.39
N LYS A 10 -40.98 -27.93 15.73
CA LYS A 10 -39.79 -28.73 16.07
C LYS A 10 -38.52 -27.88 16.25
N ILE A 11 -38.41 -26.80 15.48
CA ILE A 11 -37.31 -25.83 15.52
C ILE A 11 -37.24 -25.12 16.88
N VAL A 12 -38.37 -24.70 17.46
CA VAL A 12 -38.39 -24.00 18.75
C VAL A 12 -38.02 -24.92 19.90
N LYS A 13 -38.44 -26.20 19.84
CA LYS A 13 -37.98 -27.22 20.80
C LYS A 13 -36.47 -27.49 20.70
N PHE A 14 -35.92 -27.50 19.49
CA PHE A 14 -34.50 -27.70 19.23
C PHE A 14 -33.66 -26.51 19.73
N VAL A 15 -34.07 -25.28 19.41
CA VAL A 15 -33.39 -24.04 19.82
C VAL A 15 -33.53 -23.78 21.33
N SER A 16 -34.61 -24.26 21.98
CA SER A 16 -34.79 -24.13 23.43
C SER A 16 -33.92 -25.09 24.25
N ASN A 17 -33.12 -25.96 23.63
CA ASN A 17 -32.18 -26.82 24.33
C ASN A 17 -31.00 -25.98 24.86
N ARG A 18 -30.68 -26.11 26.16
CA ARG A 18 -29.56 -25.40 26.81
C ARG A 18 -28.23 -25.57 26.08
N TYR A 19 -27.96 -26.75 25.51
CA TYR A 19 -26.74 -26.98 24.74
C TYR A 19 -26.71 -26.19 23.43
N VAL A 20 -27.85 -26.06 22.75
CA VAL A 20 -27.97 -25.29 21.50
C VAL A 20 -27.86 -23.79 21.78
N LEU A 21 -28.41 -23.30 22.89
CA LEU A 21 -28.27 -21.90 23.28
C LEU A 21 -26.81 -21.54 23.62
N ILE A 22 -26.11 -22.39 24.39
CA ILE A 22 -24.69 -22.17 24.71
C ILE A 22 -23.85 -22.21 23.43
N LEU A 23 -24.11 -23.18 22.54
CA LEU A 23 -23.43 -23.27 21.24
C LEU A 23 -23.68 -22.03 20.38
N LEU A 24 -24.92 -21.53 20.33
CA LEU A 24 -25.27 -20.36 19.54
C LEU A 24 -24.57 -19.11 20.07
N VAL A 25 -24.55 -18.91 21.39
CA VAL A 25 -23.80 -17.81 22.02
C VAL A 25 -22.30 -17.95 21.74
N PHE A 26 -21.77 -19.17 21.84
CA PHE A 26 -20.36 -19.45 21.54
C PHE A 26 -20.01 -19.15 20.08
N ILE A 27 -20.87 -19.54 19.13
CA ILE A 27 -20.71 -19.24 17.70
C ILE A 27 -20.72 -17.73 17.46
N VAL A 28 -21.72 -17.01 18.01
CA VAL A 28 -21.79 -15.56 17.89
C VAL A 28 -20.54 -14.91 18.50
N TRP A 29 -20.07 -15.38 19.65
CA TRP A 29 -18.83 -14.90 20.27
C TRP A 29 -17.60 -15.16 19.38
N MET A 30 -17.48 -16.36 18.78
CA MET A 30 -16.41 -16.72 17.85
C MET A 30 -16.41 -15.87 16.56
N PHE A 31 -17.58 -15.40 16.12
CA PHE A 31 -17.69 -14.57 14.91
C PHE A 31 -17.44 -13.08 15.16
N PHE A 32 -17.84 -12.55 16.34
CA PHE A 32 -17.82 -11.11 16.62
C PHE A 32 -16.74 -10.66 17.60
N ALA A 33 -16.35 -11.48 18.57
CA ALA A 33 -15.46 -11.08 19.65
C ALA A 33 -14.14 -11.86 19.70
N ASP A 34 -14.09 -13.02 19.05
CA ASP A 34 -12.87 -13.81 18.93
C ASP A 34 -11.90 -13.20 17.90
N GLU A 35 -10.60 -13.41 18.10
CA GLU A 35 -9.51 -12.74 17.37
C GLU A 35 -9.49 -13.11 15.87
N ASN A 36 -10.18 -14.18 15.49
CA ASN A 36 -10.29 -14.65 14.11
C ASN A 36 -11.37 -13.91 13.30
N SER A 37 -11.54 -12.61 13.55
CA SER A 37 -12.51 -11.81 12.81
C SER A 37 -12.08 -11.70 11.35
N TYR A 38 -13.03 -11.93 10.43
CA TYR A 38 -12.83 -11.74 9.00
C TYR A 38 -12.33 -10.32 8.65
N LEU A 39 -12.68 -9.33 9.49
CA LEU A 39 -12.24 -7.95 9.32
C LEU A 39 -10.72 -7.80 9.47
N LEU A 40 -10.13 -8.49 10.46
CA LEU A 40 -8.68 -8.49 10.69
C LEU A 40 -7.95 -9.10 9.50
N HIS A 41 -8.43 -10.23 8.98
CA HIS A 41 -7.83 -10.85 7.80
C HIS A 41 -7.87 -9.93 6.59
N ARG A 42 -9.00 -9.24 6.37
CA ARG A 42 -9.12 -8.26 5.28
C ARG A 42 -8.17 -7.08 5.44
N GLU A 43 -7.96 -6.60 6.66
CA GLU A 43 -7.00 -5.52 6.95
C GLU A 43 -5.57 -5.97 6.68
N LEU A 44 -5.20 -7.17 7.14
CA LEU A 44 -3.89 -7.77 6.88
C LEU A 44 -3.66 -8.01 5.39
N ASP A 45 -4.65 -8.50 4.65
CA ASP A 45 -4.55 -8.69 3.19
C ASP A 45 -4.30 -7.37 2.47
N ASN A 46 -4.93 -6.28 2.92
CA ASN A 46 -4.68 -4.95 2.37
C ASN A 46 -3.26 -4.46 2.68
N GLU A 47 -2.80 -4.66 3.91
CA GLU A 47 -1.42 -4.31 4.32
C GLU A 47 -0.38 -5.09 3.52
N ILE A 48 -0.64 -6.38 3.25
CA ILE A 48 0.21 -7.21 2.39
C ILE A 48 0.28 -6.62 0.98
N ASN A 49 -0.86 -6.27 0.37
CA ASN A 49 -0.88 -5.71 -0.97
C ASN A 49 -0.15 -4.36 -1.03
N GLU A 50 -0.32 -3.49 -0.02
CA GLU A 50 0.40 -2.21 0.06
C GLU A 50 1.91 -2.42 0.17
N LEU A 51 2.34 -3.36 1.01
CA LEU A 51 3.76 -3.69 1.16
C LEU A 51 4.35 -4.28 -0.13
N GLU A 52 3.59 -5.11 -0.86
CA GLU A 52 4.01 -5.66 -2.15
C GLU A 52 4.16 -4.56 -3.21
N ASP A 53 3.20 -3.63 -3.31
CA ASP A 53 3.26 -2.49 -4.23
C ASP A 53 4.49 -1.61 -3.95
N VAL A 54 4.74 -1.31 -2.68
CA VAL A 54 5.93 -0.57 -2.24
C VAL A 54 7.21 -1.33 -2.58
N ASN A 55 7.23 -2.66 -2.38
CA ASN A 55 8.37 -3.49 -2.72
C ASN A 55 8.66 -3.44 -4.23
N GLU A 56 7.61 -3.57 -5.05
CA GLU A 56 7.74 -3.53 -6.51
C GLU A 56 8.23 -2.16 -6.99
N TYR A 57 7.70 -1.08 -6.42
CA TYR A 57 8.15 0.29 -6.69
C TYR A 57 9.65 0.44 -6.46
N TYR A 58 10.16 0.10 -5.27
CA TYR A 58 11.58 0.23 -4.96
C TYR A 58 12.47 -0.72 -5.77
N ARG A 59 11.98 -1.91 -6.13
CA ARG A 59 12.70 -2.81 -7.04
C ARG A 59 12.86 -2.19 -8.42
N ARG A 60 11.82 -1.54 -8.95
CA ARG A 60 11.87 -0.83 -10.23
C ARG A 60 12.83 0.36 -10.17
N GLU A 61 12.75 1.16 -9.12
CA GLU A 61 13.64 2.31 -8.93
C GLU A 61 15.11 1.88 -8.79
N THR A 62 15.39 0.87 -7.98
CA THR A 62 16.73 0.28 -7.84
C THR A 62 17.28 -0.21 -9.18
N LYS A 63 16.43 -0.82 -10.03
CA LYS A 63 16.84 -1.27 -11.37
C LYS A 63 17.16 -0.10 -12.29
N ALA A 64 16.35 0.96 -12.24
CA ALA A 64 16.59 2.18 -13.00
C ALA A 64 17.89 2.87 -12.55
N ASP A 65 18.14 2.98 -11.25
CA ASP A 65 19.33 3.62 -10.72
C ASP A 65 20.59 2.80 -10.98
N LYS A 66 20.53 1.47 -10.90
CA LYS A 66 21.65 0.61 -11.34
C LYS A 66 21.98 0.83 -12.82
N LYS A 67 20.97 1.04 -13.66
CA LYS A 67 21.18 1.39 -15.07
C LYS A 67 21.84 2.76 -15.21
N LYS A 68 21.35 3.78 -14.50
CA LYS A 68 21.97 5.13 -14.49
C LYS A 68 23.43 5.07 -14.03
N ILE A 69 23.72 4.37 -12.93
CA ILE A 69 25.09 4.19 -12.42
C ILE A 69 25.98 3.57 -13.50
N LYS A 70 25.48 2.53 -14.20
CA LYS A 70 26.22 1.91 -15.30
C LYS A 70 26.48 2.89 -16.44
N ASP A 71 25.49 3.68 -16.82
CA ASP A 71 25.62 4.69 -17.87
C ASP A 71 26.63 5.80 -17.45
N LEU A 72 26.68 6.14 -16.17
CA LEU A 72 27.62 7.10 -15.57
C LEU A 72 29.05 6.54 -15.36
N GLN A 73 29.32 5.26 -15.63
CA GLN A 73 30.70 4.73 -15.57
C GLN A 73 31.59 5.30 -16.68
N ASN A 74 30.98 5.79 -17.76
CA ASN A 74 31.72 6.44 -18.84
C ASN A 74 32.07 7.89 -18.45
N PRO A 75 33.34 8.32 -18.57
CA PRO A 75 33.77 9.67 -18.20
C PRO A 75 32.96 10.77 -18.87
N ASP A 76 32.65 10.62 -20.16
CA ASP A 76 31.87 11.60 -20.92
C ASP A 76 30.43 11.71 -20.41
N SER A 77 29.82 10.58 -20.03
CA SER A 77 28.45 10.54 -19.49
C SER A 77 28.40 11.13 -18.08
N LEU A 78 29.44 10.89 -17.28
CA LEU A 78 29.60 11.48 -15.95
C LEU A 78 29.80 13.00 -16.01
N GLU A 79 30.67 13.48 -16.91
CA GLU A 79 30.91 14.92 -17.09
C GLU A 79 29.63 15.62 -17.55
N ARG A 80 28.90 15.03 -18.51
CA ARG A 80 27.61 15.55 -18.96
C ARG A 80 26.61 15.65 -17.81
N PHE A 81 26.47 14.60 -17.00
CA PHE A 81 25.58 14.60 -15.83
C PHE A 81 25.97 15.66 -14.80
N ALA A 82 27.27 15.80 -14.49
CA ALA A 82 27.77 16.81 -13.56
C ALA A 82 27.49 18.25 -14.06
N ARG A 83 27.53 18.47 -15.38
CA ARG A 83 27.25 19.77 -16.01
C ARG A 83 25.76 20.08 -16.12
N GLU A 84 24.93 19.12 -16.50
CA GLU A 84 23.49 19.31 -16.69
C GLU A 84 22.74 19.41 -15.35
N GLU A 85 22.98 18.47 -14.42
CA GLU A 85 22.24 18.39 -13.15
C GLU A 85 22.83 19.31 -12.07
N TYR A 86 24.16 19.33 -11.96
CA TYR A 86 24.84 20.03 -10.87
C TYR A 86 25.54 21.32 -11.30
N LYS A 87 25.50 21.67 -12.59
CA LYS A 87 26.15 22.87 -13.16
C LYS A 87 27.63 22.99 -12.77
N MET A 88 28.32 21.85 -12.62
CA MET A 88 29.73 21.80 -12.25
C MET A 88 30.62 22.35 -13.37
N LYS A 89 31.69 23.06 -12.98
CA LYS A 89 32.68 23.65 -13.90
C LYS A 89 34.10 23.24 -13.54
N ARG A 90 35.02 23.26 -14.51
CA ARG A 90 36.45 23.12 -14.25
C ARG A 90 37.01 24.44 -13.69
N LYS A 91 38.18 24.38 -13.03
CA LYS A 91 38.79 25.55 -12.38
C LYS A 91 39.17 26.66 -13.38
N ASP A 92 39.46 26.26 -14.60
CA ASP A 92 39.88 27.07 -15.75
C ASP A 92 38.73 27.38 -16.72
N GLU A 93 37.48 27.18 -16.30
CA GLU A 93 36.30 27.37 -17.14
C GLU A 93 35.31 28.36 -16.53
N ASP A 94 34.69 29.19 -17.38
CA ASP A 94 33.60 30.09 -17.02
C ASP A 94 32.28 29.63 -17.66
N ILE A 95 31.26 29.40 -16.84
CA ILE A 95 29.92 29.00 -17.27
C ILE A 95 29.02 30.23 -17.34
N TYR A 96 28.39 30.43 -18.49
CA TYR A 96 27.36 31.45 -18.70
C TYR A 96 25.98 30.78 -18.76
N ILE A 97 25.08 31.13 -17.84
CA ILE A 97 23.69 30.68 -17.85
C ILE A 97 22.87 31.80 -18.51
N ILE A 98 22.27 31.50 -19.67
CA ILE A 98 21.43 32.47 -20.40
C ILE A 98 19.98 32.18 -20.04
N GLU A 99 19.39 33.07 -19.25
CA GLU A 99 17.97 33.05 -18.94
C GLU A 99 17.25 34.06 -19.84
N PHE A 100 16.27 33.61 -20.61
CA PHE A 100 15.41 34.50 -21.38
C PHE A 100 14.30 34.99 -20.48
N ASP A 101 14.44 36.20 -19.95
CA ASP A 101 13.33 36.89 -19.29
C ASP A 101 12.32 37.30 -20.37
N SER A 102 11.19 36.60 -20.44
CA SER A 102 10.11 36.90 -21.38
C SER A 102 9.31 38.15 -21.00
N THR A 103 9.71 38.89 -19.95
CA THR A 103 9.05 40.13 -19.53
C THR A 103 9.72 41.39 -20.10
N LYS A 104 9.65 41.53 -21.42
CA LYS A 104 9.68 42.86 -22.05
C LYS A 104 8.84 42.85 -23.31
N ASN A 105 7.60 43.30 -23.19
CA ASN A 105 6.94 44.14 -24.19
C ASN A 105 5.80 44.91 -23.54
N ASN A 106 5.89 46.23 -23.71
CA ASN A 106 4.89 47.24 -23.36
C ASN A 106 3.57 47.02 -24.08
#